data_AF-A0A3G9J6H0-F1
#
_entry.id   AF-A0A3G9J6H0-F1
#
_cell.length_a   1.000
_cell.length_b   1.000
_cell.length_c   1.000
_cell.angle_alpha   90.00
_cell.angle_beta   90.00
_cell.angle_gamma   90.00
#
_symmetry.space_group_name_H-M   'P 1'
#
loop_
_entity.id
_entity.type
_entity.pdbx_description
1 polymer ?
#
loop_
_entity_poly.entity_id
_entity_poly.type
_entity_poly.pdbx_seq_one_letter_code
_entity_poly.pdbx_strand_id
1 'polypeptide(L)'
;MDHKLRKVVYMSLAGLLLAVLLFMFGITISHNSLFVDGVYYVLTLALLIITLIMLKNNRKVYKKALLSYLMGIDVFFIVLTTLYMGINHF
;
A
#
# COMPACT_ATOMS: atom_id res chain seq x y z
N MET A 1 23.33 -2.84 -8.22
CA MET A 1 22.45 -2.39 -7.11
C MET A 1 22.81 -3.18 -5.87
N ASP A 2 23.06 -2.51 -4.74
CA ASP A 2 23.40 -3.15 -3.45
C ASP A 2 22.38 -4.25 -3.10
N HIS A 3 22.85 -5.41 -2.64
CA HIS A 3 22.00 -6.55 -2.29
C HIS A 3 20.94 -6.18 -1.23
N LYS A 4 21.30 -5.31 -0.27
CA LYS A 4 20.38 -4.82 0.75
C LYS A 4 19.28 -3.93 0.16
N LEU A 5 19.65 -3.01 -0.73
CA LEU A 5 18.70 -2.13 -1.44
C LEU A 5 17.73 -2.94 -2.31
N ARG A 6 18.21 -4.01 -2.96
CA ARG A 6 17.37 -4.89 -3.78
C ARG A 6 16.32 -5.63 -2.96
N LYS A 7 16.72 -6.16 -1.80
CA LYS A 7 15.80 -6.79 -0.85
C LYS A 7 14.70 -5.82 -0.40
N VAL A 8 15.07 -4.57 -0.12
CA VAL A 8 14.12 -3.51 0.26
C VAL A 8 13.10 -3.25 -0.84
N VAL A 9 13.55 -3.11 -2.09
CA VAL A 9 12.66 -2.90 -3.24
C VAL A 9 11.72 -4.09 -3.43
N TYR A 10 12.20 -5.33 -3.37
CA TYR A 10 11.33 -6.51 -3.49
C TYR A 10 10.30 -6.60 -2.37
N MET A 11 10.67 -6.31 -1.12
CA MET A 11 9.73 -6.29 -0.01
C MET A 11 8.67 -5.21 -0.14
N SER A 12 9.05 -4.00 -0.59
CA SER A 12 8.09 -2.92 -0.85
C SER A 12 7.12 -3.30 -1.97
N LEU A 13 7.61 -3.83 -3.09
CA LEU A 13 6.77 -4.28 -4.19
C LEU A 13 5.82 -5.41 -3.78
N ALA A 14 6.31 -6.38 -3.00
CA ALA A 14 5.48 -7.46 -2.48
C ALA A 14 4.41 -6.96 -1.50
N GLY A 15 4.76 -6.01 -0.62
CA GLY A 15 3.82 -5.38 0.30
C GLY A 15 2.73 -4.60 -0.43
N LEU A 16 3.10 -3.86 -1.48
CA LEU A 16 2.16 -3.14 -2.34
C LEU A 16 1.21 -4.12 -3.06
N LEU A 17 1.75 -5.19 -3.65
CA LEU A 17 0.95 -6.22 -4.30
C LEU A 17 -0.03 -6.89 -3.34
N LEU A 18 0.40 -7.19 -2.11
CA LEU A 18 -0.47 -7.74 -1.08
C LEU A 18 -1.57 -6.75 -0.68
N ALA A 19 -1.25 -5.48 -0.49
CA ALA A 19 -2.25 -4.45 -0.16
C ALA A 19 -3.33 -4.35 -1.26
N VAL A 20 -2.92 -4.36 -2.53
CA VAL A 20 -3.83 -4.32 -3.68
C VAL A 20 -4.72 -5.56 -3.74
N LEU A 21 -4.16 -6.74 -3.51
CA LEU A 21 -4.94 -7.99 -3.46
C LEU A 21 -5.95 -7.98 -2.32
N LEU A 22 -5.53 -7.58 -1.11
CA LEU A 22 -6.42 -7.46 0.05
C LEU A 22 -7.59 -6.51 -0.23
N PHE A 23 -7.33 -5.38 -0.86
CA PHE A 23 -8.37 -4.43 -1.23
C PHE A 23 -9.35 -5.03 -2.24
N MET A 24 -8.86 -5.66 -3.32
CA MET A 24 -9.72 -6.30 -4.31
C MET A 24 -10.55 -7.46 -3.73
N PHE A 25 -9.94 -8.28 -2.86
CA PHE A 25 -10.67 -9.34 -2.16
C PHE A 25 -11.75 -8.77 -1.23
N GLY A 26 -11.46 -7.68 -0.51
CA GLY A 26 -12.43 -6.98 0.32
C GLY A 26 -13.68 -6.61 -0.49
N ILE A 27 -13.48 -5.89 -1.60
CA ILE A 27 -14.56 -5.48 -2.50
C ILE A 27 -15.35 -6.68 -3.04
N THR A 28 -14.64 -7.74 -3.45
CA THR A 28 -15.26 -8.92 -4.06
C THR A 28 -16.11 -9.71 -3.06
N ILE A 29 -15.65 -9.84 -1.81
CA ILE A 29 -16.30 -10.67 -0.78
C ILE A 29 -17.41 -9.89 -0.06
N SER A 30 -17.25 -8.56 0.06
CA SER A 30 -18.13 -7.70 0.85
C SER A 30 -19.60 -7.74 0.43
N HIS A 31 -19.91 -7.96 -0.85
CA HIS A 31 -21.28 -7.82 -1.38
C HIS A 31 -21.96 -6.52 -0.90
N ASN A 32 -21.23 -5.39 -0.92
CA ASN A 32 -21.67 -4.07 -0.47
C ASN A 32 -21.87 -3.92 1.06
N SER A 33 -21.32 -4.82 1.87
CA SER A 33 -21.29 -4.71 3.32
C SER A 33 -20.20 -3.75 3.79
N LEU A 34 -20.62 -2.57 4.26
CA LEU A 34 -19.74 -1.52 4.78
C LEU A 34 -18.77 -2.04 5.86
N PHE A 35 -19.19 -3.02 6.67
CA PHE A 35 -18.36 -3.60 7.72
C PHE A 35 -17.19 -4.43 7.15
N VAL A 36 -17.45 -5.25 6.12
CA VAL A 36 -16.43 -6.08 5.49
C VAL A 36 -15.46 -5.19 4.71
N ASP A 37 -15.97 -4.27 3.90
CA ASP A 37 -15.12 -3.31 3.18
C ASP A 37 -14.27 -2.45 4.12
N GLY A 38 -14.85 -2.00 5.25
CA GLY A 38 -14.13 -1.25 6.27
C GLY A 38 -12.94 -2.01 6.85
N VAL A 39 -13.11 -3.30 7.17
CA VAL A 39 -12.02 -4.15 7.70
C VAL A 39 -10.90 -4.32 6.67
N TYR A 40 -11.25 -4.69 5.43
CA TYR A 40 -10.25 -4.89 4.36
C TYR A 40 -9.56 -3.58 3.96
N TYR A 41 -10.28 -2.45 4.00
CA TYR A 41 -9.72 -1.12 3.79
C TYR A 41 -8.69 -0.76 4.88
N VAL A 42 -9.01 -0.97 6.15
CA VAL A 42 -8.08 -0.71 7.26
C VAL A 42 -6.81 -1.58 7.14
N LEU A 43 -6.97 -2.86 6.79
CA LEU A 43 -5.83 -3.77 6.57
C LEU A 43 -4.96 -3.32 5.39
N THR A 44 -5.60 -2.89 4.30
CA THR A 44 -4.92 -2.34 3.11
C THR A 44 -4.10 -1.10 3.47
N LEU A 45 -4.71 -0.15 4.19
CA LEU A 45 -4.03 1.06 4.66
C LEU A 45 -2.86 0.74 5.58
N ALA A 46 -3.04 -0.19 6.52
CA ALA A 46 -1.96 -0.58 7.43
C ALA A 46 -0.73 -1.10 6.66
N LEU A 47 -0.93 -1.94 5.64
CA LEU A 47 0.15 -2.43 4.78
C LEU A 47 0.82 -1.32 3.96
N LEU A 48 0.04 -0.41 3.38
CA LEU A 48 0.57 0.75 2.63
C LEU A 48 1.35 1.71 3.54
N ILE A 49 0.93 1.89 4.79
CA ILE A 49 1.67 2.71 5.77
C ILE A 49 2.96 2.03 6.19
N ILE A 50 2.95 0.72 6.44
CA ILE A 50 4.15 -0.06 6.81
C ILE A 50 5.19 0.01 5.68
N THR A 51 4.76 -0.18 4.43
CA THR A 51 5.63 -0.07 3.24
C THR A 51 6.20 1.35 3.09
N LEU A 52 5.39 2.39 3.30
CA LEU A 52 5.85 3.78 3.30
C LEU A 52 6.91 4.06 4.38
N ILE A 53 6.70 3.61 5.61
CA ILE A 53 7.66 3.80 6.71
C ILE A 53 8.98 3.09 6.37
N MET A 54 8.90 1.87 5.85
CA MET A 54 10.04 1.07 5.45
C MET A 54 10.83 1.74 4.32
N LEU A 55 10.17 2.24 3.28
CA LEU A 55 10.80 2.99 2.20
C LEU A 55 11.41 4.30 2.67
N LYS A 56 10.71 5.06 3.52
CA LYS A 56 11.19 6.33 4.09
C LYS A 56 12.47 6.12 4.90
N ASN A 57 12.53 5.05 5.71
CA ASN A 57 13.71 4.74 6.50
C ASN A 57 14.90 4.38 5.61
N ASN A 58 14.69 3.53 4.61
CA ASN A 58 15.74 3.14 3.67
C ASN A 58 16.17 4.28 2.74
N ARG A 59 15.28 5.23 2.42
CA ARG A 59 15.63 6.41 1.63
C ARG A 59 16.66 7.29 2.32
N LYS A 60 16.61 7.43 3.65
CA LYS A 60 17.63 8.19 4.42
C LYS A 60 19.03 7.61 4.23
N VAL A 61 19.14 6.29 4.08
CA VAL A 61 20.40 5.55 3.94
C VAL A 61 20.90 5.57 2.50
N TYR A 62 20.05 5.19 1.54
CA TYR A 62 20.48 4.96 0.16
C TYR A 62 20.33 6.19 -0.76
N LYS A 63 19.52 7.18 -0.38
CA LYS A 63 19.23 8.42 -1.14
C LYS A 63 18.88 8.21 -2.63
N LYS A 64 18.29 7.06 -2.99
CA LYS A 64 17.92 6.73 -4.37
C LYS A 64 16.56 7.31 -4.74
N ALA A 65 16.46 7.87 -5.95
CA ALA A 65 15.21 8.38 -6.52
C ALA A 65 14.13 7.28 -6.59
N LEU A 66 14.50 6.04 -6.92
CA LEU A 66 13.60 4.88 -6.98
C LEU A 66 12.75 4.70 -5.71
N LEU A 67 13.32 4.90 -4.53
CA LEU A 67 12.58 4.76 -3.27
C LEU A 67 11.54 5.88 -3.11
N SER A 68 11.81 7.07 -3.66
CA SER A 68 10.83 8.16 -3.65
C SER A 68 9.68 7.88 -4.61
N TYR A 69 9.97 7.28 -5.78
CA TYR A 69 8.93 6.83 -6.70
C TYR A 69 8.03 5.77 -6.06
N LEU A 70 8.60 4.75 -5.40
CA LEU A 70 7.82 3.73 -4.69
C LEU A 70 6.92 4.34 -3.60
N MET A 71 7.45 5.28 -2.81
CA MET A 71 6.64 6.00 -1.83
C MET A 71 5.49 6.79 -2.49
N GLY A 72 5.75 7.40 -3.64
CA GLY A 72 4.71 8.11 -4.40
C GLY A 72 3.60 7.17 -4.86
N ILE A 73 3.94 5.94 -5.29
CA ILE A 73 2.97 4.92 -5.68
C ILE A 73 2.15 4.46 -4.46
N ASP A 74 2.78 4.23 -3.30
CA ASP A 74 2.05 3.87 -2.08
C ASP A 74 1.05 4.97 -1.67
N VAL A 75 1.47 6.25 -1.70
CA VAL A 75 0.58 7.39 -1.41
C VAL A 75 -0.55 7.47 -2.42
N PHE A 76 -0.26 7.26 -3.70
CA PHE A 76 -1.29 7.24 -4.75
C PHE A 76 -2.33 6.14 -4.48
N PHE A 77 -1.91 4.93 -4.09
CA PHE A 77 -2.83 3.85 -3.72
C PHE A 77 -3.64 4.15 -2.47
N ILE A 78 -3.06 4.81 -1.47
CA ILE A 78 -3.82 5.27 -0.29
C ILE A 78 -4.93 6.21 -0.75
N VAL A 79 -4.62 7.25 -1.52
CA VAL A 79 -5.62 8.21 -2.00
C VAL A 79 -6.69 7.51 -2.84
N LEU A 80 -6.30 6.60 -3.73
CA LEU A 80 -7.24 5.88 -4.60
C LEU A 80 -8.20 4.98 -3.79
N THR A 81 -7.68 4.23 -2.82
CA THR A 81 -8.51 3.36 -1.98
C THR A 81 -9.42 4.16 -1.05
N THR A 82 -8.93 5.29 -0.51
CA THR A 82 -9.76 6.22 0.27
C THR A 82 -10.89 6.82 -0.56
N LEU A 83 -10.60 7.27 -1.79
CA LEU A 83 -11.62 7.80 -2.70
C LEU A 83 -12.67 6.74 -3.05
N TYR A 84 -12.25 5.51 -3.34
CA TYR A 84 -13.18 4.42 -3.62
C TYR A 84 -14.13 4.17 -2.44
N MET A 85 -13.60 4.11 -1.22
CA MET A 85 -14.42 3.90 -0.03
C MET A 85 -15.38 5.06 0.20
N GLY A 86 -14.92 6.30 -0.03
CA GLY A 86 -15.72 7.51 0.11
C GLY A 86 -16.84 7.64 -0.93
N ILE A 87 -16.69 7.08 -2.13
CA ILE A 87 -17.73 7.14 -3.19
C ILE A 87 -18.78 6.04 -3.02
N ASN A 88 -18.37 4.84 -2.57
CA ASN A 88 -19.25 3.67 -2.56
C ASN A 88 -19.99 3.47 -1.22
N HIS A 89 -19.51 4.08 -0.13
CA HIS A 89 -20.07 3.85 1.22
C HIS A 89 -20.34 5.12 2.04
N PHE A 90 -19.99 6.31 1.56
CA PHE A 90 -20.35 7.60 2.15
C PHE A 90 -21.13 8.45 1.15
#